data_AF-E9HAA2-F1
#
_entry.id   AF-E9HAA2-F1
#
_cell.length_a   1.000
_cell.length_b   1.000
_cell.length_c   1.000
_cell.angle_alpha   90.00
_cell.angle_beta   90.00
_cell.angle_gamma   90.00
#
_symmetry.space_group_name_H-M   'P 1'
#
loop_
_entity.id
_entity.type
_entity.pdbx_description
1 polymer ?
#
loop_
_entity_poly.entity_id
_entity_poly.type
_entity_poly.pdbx_seq_one_letter_code
_entity_poly.pdbx_strand_id
1 'polypeptide(L)'
;MALLSVRPEDNQQPFWELQWKLNNVPMEAVVLSNFVQIRGHKSIRLGIQNVADQQRCTINLFAHRIRETGIELKSAVCRIDGFEWIEMIQHGCQSTVLFTAIHTKNLISDSPQTLLIFRVLVTPSVRNYRFLLRDSTLKNHLWSAATKDGGNTDMDFRVQNSIFPAHKSLITARNAVLAAELQRAGDLAAIESYTTRRTRINVTDLNPETFQALLKYMYTGEFEFPLMNEEDFWRGVATYELTTLTSLSELSFQESLKPTDLIELLGSLEMMWREKPLPVRSPDSAEDATISNTGFVVRITGSISNDSDWNLKFQNETTFGWRHSTGPATNENDQTSNTHIYFFSSLNCNSDLFVYDVILRNQNNVITMIEPHKQDEDCTVQIFYANLTNVTHANASDESIYFDVFIRSSVEAVAVELVDIQHSEDLWKAAQEADGTDVEFRVGDEIFSAHRWLVASRSPSFAALFSDLLLKEAADCDVSFSPEKETDNVTSTRTTITIESMEPAVFRDLLKYMYTGTMNVAASKLLLIAAEKYQIVTLAKICRAAVREIDYEKLSFKLLSY
;
A
#
# COMPACT_ATOMS: atom_id res chain seq x y z
N MET A 1 31.39 22.23 4.83
CA MET A 1 30.05 21.97 5.40
C MET A 1 29.04 22.15 4.28
N ALA A 2 28.86 21.13 3.44
CA ALA A 2 27.87 21.18 2.36
C ALA A 2 26.50 20.89 2.96
N LEU A 3 25.58 21.84 2.82
CA LEU A 3 24.20 21.73 3.25
C LEU A 3 23.54 20.56 2.50
N LEU A 4 23.14 19.52 3.25
CA LEU A 4 22.20 18.51 2.79
C LEU A 4 20.89 19.22 2.39
N SER A 5 20.59 19.29 1.10
CA SER A 5 19.22 19.55 0.64
C SER A 5 18.48 18.21 0.55
N VAL A 6 18.23 17.60 1.70
CA VAL A 6 17.23 16.54 1.82
C VAL A 6 15.97 17.24 2.30
N ARG A 7 14.98 17.40 1.42
CA ARG A 7 13.62 17.79 1.82
C ARG A 7 12.93 16.49 2.27
N PRO A 8 12.77 16.25 3.58
CA PRO A 8 12.33 14.93 4.07
C PRO A 8 10.85 14.65 3.77
N GLU A 9 10.07 15.68 3.47
CA GLU A 9 8.61 15.59 3.31
C GLU A 9 8.16 15.34 1.85
N ASP A 10 9.05 15.44 0.85
CA ASP A 10 8.74 15.35 -0.59
C ASP A 10 9.35 14.12 -1.32
N ASN A 11 10.14 13.27 -0.64
CA ASN A 11 11.04 12.30 -1.31
C ASN A 11 10.64 10.81 -1.25
N GLN A 12 9.54 10.45 -0.60
CA GLN A 12 9.04 9.06 -0.62
C GLN A 12 7.96 8.92 -1.69
N GLN A 13 8.26 8.16 -2.75
CA GLN A 13 7.29 7.88 -3.81
C GLN A 13 6.88 6.41 -3.77
N PRO A 14 5.59 6.10 -3.71
CA PRO A 14 5.13 4.72 -3.74
C PRO A 14 5.40 4.12 -5.13
N PHE A 15 5.72 2.84 -5.17
CA PHE A 15 5.91 2.11 -6.42
C PHE A 15 5.14 0.79 -6.42
N TRP A 16 4.79 0.37 -7.63
CA TRP A 16 4.29 -0.96 -7.93
C TRP A 16 5.31 -1.76 -8.70
N GLU A 17 5.52 -3.01 -8.30
CA GLU A 17 6.28 -3.98 -9.08
C GLU A 17 5.33 -4.96 -9.77
N LEU A 18 5.26 -4.87 -11.10
CA LEU A 18 4.55 -5.82 -11.93
C LEU A 18 5.52 -6.88 -12.44
N GLN A 19 5.14 -8.14 -12.30
CA GLN A 19 5.92 -9.27 -12.77
C GLN A 19 5.15 -10.01 -13.86
N TRP A 20 5.83 -10.35 -14.95
CA TRP A 20 5.24 -11.09 -16.06
C TRP A 20 6.18 -12.21 -16.51
N LYS A 21 5.77 -13.44 -16.27
CA LYS A 21 6.46 -14.63 -16.74
C LYS A 21 6.06 -14.93 -18.18
N LEU A 22 7.07 -15.08 -19.04
CA LEU A 22 6.91 -15.34 -20.46
C LEU A 22 7.40 -16.73 -20.83
N ASN A 23 6.58 -17.39 -21.63
CA ASN A 23 6.88 -18.66 -22.27
C ASN A 23 6.83 -18.46 -23.78
N ASN A 24 7.84 -18.98 -24.50
CA ASN A 24 7.80 -19.17 -25.94
C ASN A 24 7.43 -17.90 -26.73
N VAL A 25 8.20 -16.83 -26.57
CA VAL A 25 8.06 -15.61 -27.38
C VAL A 25 8.55 -15.91 -28.81
N PRO A 26 7.66 -15.92 -29.83
CA PRO A 26 8.07 -16.21 -31.19
C PRO A 26 8.89 -15.05 -31.79
N MET A 27 9.73 -15.36 -32.77
CA MET A 27 10.27 -14.32 -33.66
C MET A 27 9.12 -13.64 -34.42
N GLU A 28 9.22 -12.31 -34.60
CA GLU A 28 8.24 -11.49 -35.32
C GLU A 28 6.80 -11.57 -34.79
N ALA A 29 6.62 -11.33 -33.50
CA ALA A 29 5.29 -11.32 -32.90
C ALA A 29 5.10 -10.15 -31.93
N VAL A 30 3.84 -9.77 -31.75
CA VAL A 30 3.40 -8.96 -30.61
C VAL A 30 2.76 -9.91 -29.61
N VAL A 31 3.38 -10.07 -28.45
CA VAL A 31 2.86 -10.86 -27.34
C VAL A 31 2.29 -9.92 -26.30
N LEU A 32 1.05 -10.15 -25.87
CA LEU A 32 0.36 -9.30 -24.90
C LEU A 32 -0.06 -10.09 -23.68
N SER A 33 0.13 -9.54 -22.48
CA SER A 33 -0.42 -10.11 -21.25
C SER A 33 -1.95 -10.02 -21.24
N ASN A 34 -2.58 -10.73 -20.31
CA ASN A 34 -3.93 -10.40 -19.85
C ASN A 34 -3.92 -9.02 -19.17
N PHE A 35 -5.10 -8.41 -19.05
CA PHE A 35 -5.23 -7.16 -18.33
C PHE A 35 -5.11 -7.40 -16.82
N VAL A 36 -4.23 -6.64 -16.18
CA VAL A 36 -4.19 -6.49 -14.73
C VAL A 36 -5.41 -5.66 -14.32
N GLN A 37 -6.22 -6.23 -13.44
CA GLN A 37 -7.42 -5.55 -12.95
C GLN A 37 -7.11 -4.70 -11.72
N ILE A 38 -7.65 -3.48 -11.70
CA ILE A 38 -7.50 -2.54 -10.58
C ILE A 38 -8.88 -2.00 -10.25
N ARG A 39 -9.35 -2.26 -9.03
CA ARG A 39 -10.70 -1.89 -8.55
C ARG A 39 -11.82 -2.35 -9.50
N GLY A 40 -11.65 -3.49 -10.18
CA GLY A 40 -12.63 -4.05 -11.13
C GLY A 40 -12.45 -3.58 -12.59
N HIS A 41 -11.59 -2.60 -12.87
CA HIS A 41 -11.27 -2.18 -14.24
C HIS A 41 -10.09 -2.95 -14.83
N LYS A 42 -10.17 -3.28 -16.11
CA LYS A 42 -9.04 -3.77 -16.91
C LYS A 42 -8.11 -2.60 -17.23
N SER A 43 -7.18 -2.30 -16.32
CA SER A 43 -6.45 -1.04 -16.36
C SER A 43 -5.07 -1.15 -17.01
N ILE A 44 -4.29 -2.20 -16.73
CA ILE A 44 -2.90 -2.29 -17.21
C ILE A 44 -2.72 -3.52 -18.10
N ARG A 45 -1.97 -3.38 -19.18
CA ARG A 45 -1.58 -4.47 -20.07
C ARG A 45 -0.11 -4.34 -20.44
N LEU A 46 0.60 -5.46 -20.35
CA LEU A 46 2.01 -5.56 -20.71
C LEU A 46 2.13 -6.14 -22.12
N GLY A 47 3.16 -5.75 -22.86
CA GLY A 47 3.37 -6.22 -24.22
C GLY A 47 4.83 -6.25 -24.62
N ILE A 48 5.20 -7.22 -25.43
CA ILE A 48 6.48 -7.26 -26.13
C ILE A 48 6.23 -7.31 -27.62
N GLN A 49 7.01 -6.54 -28.35
CA GLN A 49 7.09 -6.61 -29.79
C GLN A 49 8.49 -7.05 -30.19
N ASN A 50 8.59 -8.24 -30.79
CA ASN A 50 9.84 -8.80 -31.28
C ASN A 50 9.96 -8.60 -32.80
N VAL A 51 11.16 -8.29 -33.29
CA VAL A 51 11.40 -7.88 -34.68
C VAL A 51 12.63 -8.60 -35.21
N ALA A 52 12.46 -9.50 -36.20
CA ALA A 52 13.58 -10.32 -36.68
C ALA A 52 14.73 -9.46 -37.24
N ASP A 53 14.41 -8.45 -38.05
CA ASP A 53 15.42 -7.67 -38.78
C ASP A 53 16.20 -6.66 -37.92
N GLN A 54 15.68 -6.28 -36.74
CA GLN A 54 16.24 -5.17 -35.95
C GLN A 54 17.11 -5.62 -34.77
N GLN A 55 17.18 -6.93 -34.47
CA GLN A 55 17.86 -7.46 -33.26
C GLN A 55 17.46 -6.71 -31.98
N ARG A 56 16.22 -6.21 -31.92
CA ARG A 56 15.68 -5.37 -30.86
C ARG A 56 14.25 -5.79 -30.59
N CYS A 57 13.88 -5.80 -29.31
CA CYS A 57 12.48 -5.90 -28.92
C CYS A 57 12.02 -4.62 -28.21
N THR A 58 10.78 -4.22 -28.47
CA THR A 58 10.11 -3.14 -27.75
C THR A 58 9.29 -3.74 -26.62
N ILE A 59 9.52 -3.26 -25.40
CA ILE A 59 8.77 -3.62 -24.20
C ILE A 59 7.77 -2.49 -23.93
N ASN A 60 6.52 -2.84 -23.69
CA ASN A 60 5.40 -1.91 -23.59
C ASN A 60 4.63 -2.15 -22.28
N LEU A 61 4.26 -1.06 -21.60
CA LEU A 61 3.27 -1.05 -20.54
C LEU A 61 2.19 -0.05 -20.92
N PHE A 62 1.01 -0.57 -21.26
CA PHE A 62 -0.17 0.21 -21.56
C PHE A 62 -1.04 0.32 -20.32
N ALA A 63 -1.53 1.52 -20.00
CA ALA A 63 -2.51 1.71 -18.95
C ALA A 63 -3.66 2.62 -19.40
N HIS A 64 -4.88 2.27 -19.03
CA HIS A 64 -6.11 2.97 -19.37
C HIS A 64 -7.06 3.03 -18.17
N ARG A 65 -7.81 4.13 -18.02
CA ARG A 65 -8.74 4.39 -16.89
C ARG A 65 -8.06 4.28 -15.53
N ILE A 66 -6.74 4.51 -15.46
CA ILE A 66 -5.99 4.31 -14.21
C ILE A 66 -6.36 5.39 -13.17
N ARG A 67 -6.58 6.63 -13.62
CA ARG A 67 -6.94 7.76 -12.74
C ARG A 67 -8.25 7.58 -12.02
N GLU A 68 -9.19 6.91 -12.68
CA GLU A 68 -10.50 6.52 -12.15
C GLU A 68 -10.40 5.54 -10.98
N THR A 69 -9.27 4.85 -10.86
CA THR A 69 -8.98 3.98 -9.71
C THR A 69 -8.38 4.74 -8.54
N GLY A 70 -8.19 6.06 -8.62
CA GLY A 70 -7.53 6.86 -7.60
C GLY A 70 -6.03 7.01 -7.80
N ILE A 71 -5.48 6.57 -8.94
CA ILE A 71 -4.05 6.32 -9.13
C ILE A 71 -3.56 6.94 -10.44
N GLU A 72 -2.40 7.60 -10.38
CA GLU A 72 -1.67 8.10 -11.53
C GLU A 72 -0.31 7.39 -11.66
N LEU A 73 0.09 7.10 -12.89
CA LEU A 73 1.42 6.55 -13.19
C LEU A 73 2.35 7.72 -13.55
N LYS A 74 3.48 7.87 -12.86
CA LYS A 74 4.44 8.97 -13.09
C LYS A 74 5.61 8.59 -13.98
N SER A 75 6.18 7.42 -13.77
CA SER A 75 7.31 6.92 -14.55
C SER A 75 7.42 5.41 -14.40
N ALA A 76 8.02 4.74 -15.37
CA ALA A 76 8.27 3.31 -15.31
C ALA A 76 9.71 2.98 -15.68
N VAL A 77 10.27 1.99 -15.00
CA VAL A 77 11.48 1.27 -15.43
C VAL A 77 11.12 -0.19 -15.61
N CYS A 78 11.75 -0.85 -16.58
CA CYS A 78 11.58 -2.27 -16.79
C CYS A 78 12.93 -2.98 -16.89
N ARG A 79 12.97 -4.25 -16.50
CA ARG A 79 14.09 -5.13 -16.81
C ARG A 79 13.60 -6.50 -17.21
N ILE A 80 14.44 -7.18 -17.97
CA ILE A 80 14.37 -8.63 -18.14
C ILE A 80 15.27 -9.20 -17.05
N ASP A 81 14.83 -10.27 -16.39
CA ASP A 81 15.63 -10.90 -15.33
C ASP A 81 17.04 -11.27 -15.83
N GLY A 82 18.06 -10.96 -15.01
CA GLY A 82 19.47 -11.05 -15.39
C GLY A 82 20.03 -9.89 -16.21
N PHE A 83 19.24 -8.86 -16.54
CA PHE A 83 19.68 -7.66 -17.26
C PHE A 83 19.46 -6.37 -16.44
N GLU A 84 20.14 -5.30 -16.86
CA GLU A 84 20.02 -3.98 -16.26
C GLU A 84 18.64 -3.34 -16.49
N TRP A 85 18.29 -2.41 -15.61
CA TRP A 85 17.08 -1.61 -15.71
C TRP A 85 17.12 -0.65 -16.90
N ILE A 86 16.00 -0.55 -17.60
CA ILE A 86 15.80 0.35 -18.73
C ILE A 86 14.71 1.36 -18.35
N GLU A 87 15.02 2.65 -18.49
CA GLU A 87 14.02 3.71 -18.38
C GLU A 87 13.02 3.60 -19.54
N MET A 88 11.74 3.66 -19.21
CA MET A 88 10.68 3.64 -20.21
C MET A 88 10.27 5.08 -20.56
N ILE A 89 10.12 5.33 -21.84
CA ILE A 89 9.62 6.60 -22.38
C ILE A 89 8.10 6.60 -22.25
N GLN A 90 7.56 7.65 -21.65
CA GLN A 90 6.12 7.85 -21.51
C GLN A 90 5.54 8.52 -22.76
N HIS A 91 4.43 7.99 -23.25
CA HIS A 91 3.63 8.55 -24.35
C HIS A 91 2.16 8.64 -23.95
N GLY A 92 1.40 9.48 -24.66
CA GLY A 92 -0.03 9.68 -24.42
C GLY A 92 -0.30 10.70 -23.31
N CYS A 93 -1.46 10.60 -22.68
CA CYS A 93 -1.98 11.59 -21.74
C CYS A 93 -2.16 11.00 -20.33
N GLN A 94 -2.76 11.77 -19.43
CA GLN A 94 -2.89 11.38 -18.01
C GLN A 94 -3.80 10.15 -17.80
N SER A 95 -4.84 9.97 -18.62
CA SER A 95 -5.85 8.89 -18.45
C SER A 95 -5.49 7.61 -19.21
N THR A 96 -4.74 7.76 -20.30
CA THR A 96 -4.28 6.65 -21.14
C THR A 96 -2.82 6.88 -21.48
N VAL A 97 -1.98 6.00 -20.96
CA VAL A 97 -0.53 6.14 -21.03
C VAL A 97 0.08 4.87 -21.60
N LEU A 98 1.10 5.05 -22.42
CA LEU A 98 1.94 3.97 -22.92
C LEU A 98 3.38 4.25 -22.53
N PHE A 99 3.97 3.35 -21.77
CA PHE A 99 5.41 3.35 -21.51
C PHE A 99 6.09 2.39 -22.48
N THR A 100 7.15 2.83 -23.15
CA THR A 100 7.91 2.01 -24.10
C THR A 100 9.39 1.99 -23.75
N ALA A 101 10.04 0.83 -23.86
CA ALA A 101 11.49 0.69 -23.78
C ALA A 101 12.00 -0.18 -24.93
N ILE A 102 13.21 0.10 -25.41
CA ILE A 102 13.87 -0.70 -26.45
C ILE A 102 14.98 -1.52 -25.80
N HIS A 103 14.93 -2.84 -25.93
CA HIS A 103 16.00 -3.74 -25.53
C HIS A 103 16.77 -4.21 -26.77
N THR A 104 18.10 -4.17 -26.73
CA THR A 104 19.01 -4.38 -27.87
C THR A 104 19.29 -5.85 -28.20
N LYS A 105 18.42 -6.75 -27.74
CA LYS A 105 18.43 -8.17 -28.09
C LYS A 105 17.00 -8.66 -28.26
N ASN A 106 16.76 -9.49 -29.27
CA ASN A 106 15.49 -10.17 -29.40
C ASN A 106 15.34 -11.21 -28.28
N LEU A 107 14.20 -11.17 -27.60
CA LEU A 107 13.78 -12.24 -26.70
C LEU A 107 13.31 -13.42 -27.56
N ILE A 108 14.21 -14.39 -27.81
CA ILE A 108 13.88 -15.65 -28.46
C ILE A 108 13.92 -16.72 -27.37
N SER A 109 12.75 -17.24 -27.00
CA SER A 109 12.60 -18.22 -25.92
C SER A 109 12.80 -19.64 -26.43
N ASP A 110 14.06 -20.06 -26.60
CA ASP A 110 14.42 -21.49 -26.64
C ASP A 110 14.98 -21.98 -25.27
N SER A 111 14.84 -21.17 -24.21
CA SER A 111 15.38 -21.35 -22.85
C SER A 111 14.32 -21.01 -21.77
N PRO A 112 14.54 -21.35 -20.47
CA PRO A 112 13.46 -21.40 -19.46
C PRO A 112 12.77 -20.05 -19.23
N GLN A 113 11.58 -20.11 -18.61
CA GLN A 113 10.69 -18.98 -18.25
C GLN A 113 11.43 -17.64 -18.10
N THR A 114 11.17 -16.70 -19.02
CA THR A 114 11.75 -15.35 -18.93
C THR A 114 10.87 -14.48 -18.06
N LEU A 115 11.42 -13.85 -17.02
CA LEU A 115 10.68 -12.94 -16.15
C LEU A 115 10.93 -11.48 -16.56
N LEU A 116 9.87 -10.75 -16.90
CA LEU A 116 9.90 -9.30 -16.98
C LEU A 116 9.42 -8.67 -15.70
N ILE A 117 10.14 -7.64 -15.26
CA ILE A 117 9.82 -6.89 -14.05
C ILE A 117 9.69 -5.42 -14.44
N PHE A 118 8.57 -4.82 -14.06
CA PHE A 118 8.28 -3.41 -14.23
C PHE A 118 8.17 -2.77 -12.86
N ARG A 119 8.85 -1.65 -12.64
CA ARG A 119 8.60 -0.79 -11.49
C ARG A 119 8.00 0.51 -11.95
N VAL A 120 6.80 0.79 -11.46
CA VAL A 120 6.01 1.96 -11.84
C VAL A 120 5.85 2.83 -10.62
N LEU A 121 6.34 4.07 -10.69
CA LEU A 121 6.10 5.07 -9.66
C LEU A 121 4.67 5.58 -9.80
N VAL A 122 3.96 5.61 -8.67
CA VAL A 122 2.54 5.96 -8.63
C VAL A 122 2.29 7.14 -7.71
N THR A 123 1.22 7.87 -7.94
CA THR A 123 0.73 8.92 -7.04
C THR A 123 -0.79 8.87 -6.93
N PRO A 124 -1.40 9.40 -5.86
CA PRO A 124 -2.84 9.56 -5.80
C PRO A 124 -3.34 10.50 -6.90
N SER A 125 -4.48 10.20 -7.51
CA SER A 125 -5.14 11.11 -8.48
C SER A 125 -6.03 12.15 -7.79
N VAL A 126 -6.43 11.93 -6.54
CA VAL A 126 -7.26 12.83 -5.73
C VAL A 126 -6.63 13.10 -4.37
N ARG A 127 -6.91 14.27 -3.79
CA ARG A 127 -6.24 14.79 -2.58
C ARG A 127 -6.45 13.94 -1.32
N ASN A 128 -7.63 13.35 -1.17
CA ASN A 128 -7.98 12.56 0.03
C ASN A 128 -7.38 11.15 0.00
N TYR A 129 -6.82 10.73 -1.13
CA TYR A 129 -6.06 9.49 -1.16
C TYR A 129 -4.60 9.75 -0.84
N ARG A 130 -4.01 8.87 -0.02
CA ARG A 130 -2.57 8.80 0.21
C ARG A 130 -2.11 7.35 0.19
N PHE A 131 -0.88 7.15 -0.24
CA PHE A 131 -0.23 5.85 -0.07
C PHE A 131 0.39 5.77 1.32
N LEU A 132 0.02 4.75 2.08
CA LEU A 132 0.50 4.53 3.44
C LEU A 132 1.03 3.11 3.58
N LEU A 133 2.12 2.96 4.33
CA LEU A 133 2.56 1.66 4.82
C LEU A 133 1.62 1.22 5.95
N ARG A 134 0.86 0.14 5.75
CA ARG A 134 -0.09 -0.34 6.75
C ARG A 134 -0.29 -1.85 6.69
N ASP A 135 -0.92 -2.35 7.75
CA ASP A 135 -1.47 -3.68 7.82
C ASP A 135 -2.59 -3.87 6.77
N SER A 136 -2.29 -4.63 5.73
CA SER A 136 -3.22 -4.93 4.62
C SER A 136 -4.35 -5.87 5.04
N THR A 137 -4.26 -6.49 6.22
CA THR A 137 -5.33 -7.35 6.78
C THR A 137 -6.45 -6.53 7.42
N LEU A 138 -6.21 -5.26 7.76
CA LEU A 138 -7.18 -4.42 8.47
C LEU A 138 -8.52 -4.34 7.74
N LYS A 139 -8.52 -4.06 6.44
CA LYS A 139 -9.73 -4.01 5.62
C LYS A 139 -10.54 -5.30 5.64
N ASN A 140 -9.87 -6.45 5.61
CA ASN A 140 -10.52 -7.75 5.61
C ASN A 140 -11.17 -8.04 6.97
N HIS A 141 -10.49 -7.67 8.07
CA HIS A 141 -11.03 -7.84 9.42
C HIS A 141 -12.24 -6.91 9.67
N LEU A 142 -12.17 -5.65 9.23
CA LEU A 142 -13.31 -4.73 9.38
C LEU A 142 -14.50 -5.18 8.55
N TRP A 143 -14.27 -5.61 7.30
CA TRP A 143 -15.34 -6.10 6.45
C TRP A 143 -15.95 -7.42 6.94
N SER A 144 -15.13 -8.34 7.46
CA SER A 144 -15.64 -9.61 8.01
C SER A 144 -16.52 -9.39 9.24
N ALA A 145 -16.30 -8.33 10.03
CA ALA A 145 -17.19 -7.97 11.13
C ALA A 145 -18.61 -7.62 10.67
N ALA A 146 -18.78 -7.17 9.42
CA ALA A 146 -20.08 -6.84 8.83
C ALA A 146 -20.83 -8.06 8.26
N THR A 147 -20.18 -9.23 8.14
CA THR A 147 -20.83 -10.41 7.53
C THR A 147 -21.60 -11.22 8.57
N LYS A 148 -22.41 -12.19 8.11
CA LYS A 148 -23.26 -13.02 8.97
C LYS A 148 -22.48 -13.77 10.07
N ASP A 149 -21.18 -13.98 9.87
CA ASP A 149 -20.29 -14.66 10.83
C ASP A 149 -19.64 -13.67 11.84
N GLY A 150 -19.79 -12.35 11.63
CA GLY A 150 -19.17 -11.29 12.44
C GLY A 150 -19.89 -10.97 13.77
N GLY A 151 -21.07 -11.56 14.01
CA GLY A 151 -21.72 -11.72 15.32
C GLY A 151 -22.21 -10.48 16.09
N ASN A 152 -21.66 -9.29 15.87
CA ASN A 152 -21.86 -8.12 16.75
C ASN A 152 -22.38 -6.85 16.05
N THR A 153 -23.07 -7.01 14.93
CA THR A 153 -23.72 -5.89 14.25
C THR A 153 -24.96 -5.46 15.05
N ASP A 154 -25.33 -4.17 15.00
CA ASP A 154 -26.41 -3.57 15.81
C ASP A 154 -27.49 -2.84 14.98
N MET A 155 -27.35 -2.86 13.66
CA MET A 155 -28.32 -2.35 12.69
C MET A 155 -28.33 -3.16 11.39
N ASP A 156 -29.36 -2.98 10.57
CA ASP A 156 -29.44 -3.53 9.21
C ASP A 156 -29.85 -2.47 8.18
N PHE A 157 -29.34 -2.61 6.97
CA PHE A 157 -29.93 -2.00 5.78
C PHE A 157 -30.78 -3.02 5.05
N ARG A 158 -32.00 -2.63 4.67
CA ARG A 158 -32.84 -3.39 3.73
C ARG A 158 -32.74 -2.75 2.36
N VAL A 159 -32.15 -3.45 1.42
CA VAL A 159 -31.97 -2.99 0.03
C VAL A 159 -32.73 -3.97 -0.86
N GLN A 160 -33.86 -3.54 -1.39
CA GLN A 160 -34.80 -4.42 -2.12
C GLN A 160 -35.16 -5.68 -1.28
N ASN A 161 -34.77 -6.87 -1.76
CA ASN A 161 -34.99 -8.16 -1.10
C ASN A 161 -33.79 -8.64 -0.27
N SER A 162 -32.74 -7.83 -0.17
CA SER A 162 -31.49 -8.14 0.53
C SER A 162 -31.41 -7.41 1.88
N ILE A 163 -30.74 -8.04 2.86
CA ILE A 163 -30.47 -7.47 4.18
C ILE A 163 -28.95 -7.42 4.38
N PHE A 164 -28.45 -6.25 4.73
CA PHE A 164 -27.03 -5.99 5.00
C PHE A 164 -26.86 -5.56 6.46
N PRO A 165 -26.34 -6.44 7.34
CA PRO A 165 -26.06 -6.06 8.72
C PRO A 165 -24.87 -5.09 8.80
N ALA A 166 -24.89 -4.17 9.75
CA ALA A 166 -23.86 -3.14 9.92
C ALA A 166 -23.73 -2.65 11.37
N HIS A 167 -22.76 -1.76 11.61
CA HIS A 167 -22.49 -1.12 12.90
C HIS A 167 -22.88 0.36 12.87
N LYS A 168 -23.73 0.81 13.80
CA LYS A 168 -24.14 2.22 13.90
C LYS A 168 -22.97 3.16 14.10
N SER A 169 -22.02 2.79 14.96
CA SER A 169 -20.82 3.60 15.23
C SER A 169 -19.99 3.81 13.98
N LEU A 170 -19.87 2.81 13.12
CA LEU A 170 -19.20 2.94 11.82
C LEU A 170 -19.95 3.90 10.90
N ILE A 171 -21.25 3.69 10.72
CA ILE A 171 -22.05 4.53 9.81
C ILE A 171 -22.06 5.99 10.30
N THR A 172 -22.21 6.21 11.59
CA THR A 172 -22.22 7.55 12.21
C THR A 172 -20.89 8.27 12.01
N ALA A 173 -19.77 7.58 12.22
CA ALA A 173 -18.45 8.16 12.05
C ALA A 173 -18.09 8.44 10.58
N ARG A 174 -18.64 7.67 9.63
CA ARG A 174 -18.19 7.66 8.23
C ARG A 174 -19.13 8.32 7.24
N ASN A 175 -20.39 8.51 7.60
CA ASN A 175 -21.39 8.99 6.66
C ASN A 175 -22.42 9.89 7.33
N ALA A 176 -22.29 11.21 7.11
CA ALA A 176 -23.16 12.21 7.71
C ALA A 176 -24.65 12.06 7.30
N VAL A 177 -24.91 11.67 6.05
CA VAL A 177 -26.28 11.48 5.53
C VAL A 177 -26.97 10.34 6.27
N LEU A 178 -26.31 9.19 6.37
CA LEU A 178 -26.83 8.02 7.08
C LEU A 178 -26.82 8.21 8.60
N ALA A 179 -25.88 8.98 9.15
CA ALA A 179 -25.90 9.38 10.56
C ALA A 179 -27.16 10.16 10.91
N ALA A 180 -27.53 11.14 10.08
CA ALA A 180 -28.76 11.90 10.24
C ALA A 180 -30.01 11.00 10.11
N GLU A 181 -30.01 10.06 9.17
CA GLU A 181 -31.10 9.10 9.01
C GLU A 181 -31.24 8.16 10.23
N LEU A 182 -30.11 7.67 10.78
CA LEU A 182 -30.09 6.90 12.03
C LEU A 182 -30.67 7.68 13.20
N GLN A 183 -30.32 8.96 13.32
CA GLN A 183 -30.85 9.84 14.37
C GLN A 183 -32.37 9.99 14.24
N ARG A 184 -32.87 10.28 13.02
CA ARG A 184 -34.32 10.38 12.77
C ARG A 184 -35.05 9.07 13.08
N ALA A 185 -34.49 7.94 12.69
CA ALA A 185 -35.05 6.62 12.99
C ALA A 185 -35.10 6.34 14.50
N GLY A 186 -34.06 6.77 15.24
CA GLY A 186 -34.02 6.70 16.70
C GLY A 186 -35.10 7.56 17.37
N ASP A 187 -35.24 8.81 16.93
CA ASP A 187 -36.26 9.75 17.45
C ASP A 187 -37.68 9.20 17.25
N LEU A 188 -37.96 8.64 16.07
CA LEU A 188 -39.25 8.00 15.76
C LEU A 188 -39.50 6.76 16.64
N ALA A 189 -38.50 5.91 16.86
CA ALA A 189 -38.61 4.75 17.72
C ALA A 189 -38.86 5.12 19.19
N ALA A 190 -38.29 6.24 19.66
CA ALA A 190 -38.53 6.76 21.00
C ALA A 190 -39.97 7.27 21.20
N ILE A 191 -40.61 7.77 20.13
CA ILE A 191 -42.00 8.25 20.16
C ILE A 191 -43.01 7.09 20.15
N GLU A 192 -42.72 5.99 19.46
CA GLU A 192 -43.69 4.91 19.24
C GLU A 192 -43.80 3.90 20.40
N SER A 193 -42.97 4.02 21.45
CA SER A 193 -42.99 3.25 22.73
C SER A 193 -43.04 1.72 22.64
N TYR A 194 -42.97 1.12 21.45
CA TYR A 194 -43.09 -0.32 21.26
C TYR A 194 -41.99 -0.89 20.36
N THR A 195 -41.29 -1.84 20.97
CA THR A 195 -40.37 -2.85 20.43
C THR A 195 -38.88 -2.52 20.39
N THR A 196 -38.15 -3.37 21.13
CA THR A 196 -36.73 -3.75 21.03
C THR A 196 -36.35 -4.27 19.64
N ARG A 197 -36.70 -3.53 18.58
CA ARG A 197 -36.32 -3.88 17.21
C ARG A 197 -34.97 -3.27 16.91
N ARG A 198 -34.07 -4.14 16.42
CA ARG A 198 -32.84 -3.75 15.73
C ARG A 198 -33.12 -2.63 14.74
N THR A 199 -32.32 -1.57 14.80
CA THR A 199 -32.48 -0.39 13.93
C THR A 199 -32.32 -0.80 12.48
N ARG A 200 -33.25 -0.36 11.62
CA ARG A 200 -33.26 -0.71 10.20
C ARG A 200 -33.48 0.51 9.32
N ILE A 201 -32.60 0.68 8.32
CA ILE A 201 -32.73 1.69 7.28
C ILE A 201 -33.15 1.02 5.97
N ASN A 202 -34.15 1.57 5.28
CA ASN A 202 -34.58 1.08 3.97
C ASN A 202 -33.88 1.88 2.87
N VAL A 203 -33.14 1.18 2.01
CA VAL A 203 -32.46 1.75 0.84
C VAL A 203 -33.28 1.38 -0.39
N THR A 204 -33.88 2.38 -1.04
CA THR A 204 -34.81 2.19 -2.17
C THR A 204 -34.24 2.64 -3.52
N ASP A 205 -33.13 3.37 -3.50
CA ASP A 205 -32.54 4.06 -4.64
C ASP A 205 -31.38 3.30 -5.29
N LEU A 206 -30.88 2.24 -4.64
CA LEU A 206 -29.78 1.41 -5.11
C LEU A 206 -30.15 -0.07 -5.21
N ASN A 207 -29.45 -0.77 -6.11
CA ASN A 207 -29.46 -2.23 -6.16
C ASN A 207 -28.52 -2.83 -5.07
N PRO A 208 -28.69 -4.12 -4.70
CA PRO A 208 -27.91 -4.75 -3.64
C PRO A 208 -26.39 -4.78 -3.88
N GLU A 209 -25.95 -5.00 -5.11
CA GLU A 209 -24.51 -5.10 -5.46
C GLU A 209 -23.82 -3.75 -5.31
N THR A 210 -24.45 -2.69 -5.82
CA THR A 210 -23.98 -1.32 -5.67
C THR A 210 -23.94 -0.90 -4.20
N PHE A 211 -25.02 -1.16 -3.44
CA PHE A 211 -25.03 -0.83 -2.02
C PHE A 211 -23.95 -1.58 -1.24
N GLN A 212 -23.73 -2.86 -1.53
CA GLN A 212 -22.66 -3.64 -0.92
C GLN A 212 -21.28 -3.04 -1.19
N ALA A 213 -21.02 -2.56 -2.42
CA ALA A 213 -19.76 -1.91 -2.76
C ALA A 213 -19.54 -0.61 -1.97
N LEU A 214 -20.58 0.22 -1.83
CA LEU A 214 -20.52 1.44 -1.03
C LEU A 214 -20.36 1.15 0.47
N LEU A 215 -21.07 0.14 0.98
CA LEU A 215 -20.92 -0.31 2.36
C LEU A 215 -19.51 -0.84 2.61
N LYS A 216 -18.96 -1.67 1.72
CA LYS A 216 -17.57 -2.14 1.80
C LYS A 216 -16.60 -0.96 1.85
N TYR A 217 -16.79 0.04 0.99
CA TYR A 217 -15.99 1.27 1.03
C TYR A 217 -16.10 2.02 2.36
N MET A 218 -17.29 2.11 2.98
CA MET A 218 -17.43 2.71 4.32
C MET A 218 -16.67 1.93 5.42
N TYR A 219 -16.49 0.61 5.26
CA TYR A 219 -15.72 -0.22 6.20
C TYR A 219 -14.21 -0.19 5.97
N THR A 220 -13.77 -0.04 4.72
CA THR A 220 -12.39 -0.33 4.34
C THR A 220 -11.66 0.86 3.71
N GLY A 221 -12.39 1.86 3.22
CA GLY A 221 -11.87 2.94 2.38
C GLY A 221 -11.46 2.46 0.98
N GLU A 222 -11.70 1.19 0.66
CA GLU A 222 -11.44 0.58 -0.64
C GLU A 222 -12.75 0.29 -1.35
N PHE A 223 -12.80 0.62 -2.64
CA PHE A 223 -13.95 0.33 -3.49
C PHE A 223 -13.52 -0.51 -4.68
N GLU A 224 -14.47 -1.27 -5.20
CA GLU A 224 -14.38 -1.98 -6.47
C GLU A 224 -15.63 -1.64 -7.27
N PHE A 225 -15.46 -1.40 -8.56
CA PHE A 225 -16.59 -1.17 -9.45
C PHE A 225 -17.39 -2.47 -9.62
N PRO A 226 -18.71 -2.46 -9.37
CA PRO A 226 -19.56 -3.60 -9.70
C PRO A 226 -19.55 -3.77 -11.23
N LEU A 227 -19.26 -4.99 -11.70
CA LEU A 227 -18.98 -5.34 -13.11
C LEU A 227 -20.04 -4.88 -14.13
N MET A 228 -21.26 -4.52 -13.70
CA MET A 228 -22.38 -4.18 -14.58
C MET A 228 -23.04 -2.81 -14.34
N ASN A 229 -22.63 -2.04 -13.32
CA ASN A 229 -23.44 -0.91 -12.83
C ASN A 229 -22.60 0.30 -12.33
N GLU A 230 -21.67 0.78 -13.14
CA GLU A 230 -20.80 1.93 -12.80
C GLU A 230 -21.60 3.23 -12.59
N GLU A 231 -22.63 3.49 -13.40
CA GLU A 231 -23.49 4.68 -13.27
C GLU A 231 -24.29 4.66 -11.96
N ASP A 232 -24.88 3.53 -11.59
CA ASP A 232 -25.57 3.35 -10.31
C ASP A 232 -24.61 3.54 -9.12
N PHE A 233 -23.36 3.08 -9.24
CA PHE A 233 -22.33 3.29 -8.22
C PHE A 233 -22.06 4.77 -8.01
N TRP A 234 -21.82 5.53 -9.09
CA TRP A 234 -21.61 6.97 -8.99
C TRP A 234 -22.85 7.74 -8.50
N ARG A 235 -24.06 7.30 -8.88
CA ARG A 235 -25.30 7.85 -8.33
C ARG A 235 -25.37 7.64 -6.82
N GLY A 236 -25.04 6.45 -6.33
CA GLY A 236 -24.97 6.16 -4.90
C GLY A 236 -23.90 6.99 -4.18
N VAL A 237 -22.71 7.15 -4.76
CA VAL A 237 -21.67 8.04 -4.23
C VAL A 237 -22.21 9.46 -4.02
N ALA A 238 -22.96 9.98 -4.99
CA ALA A 238 -23.60 11.29 -4.88
C ALA A 238 -24.71 11.32 -3.82
N THR A 239 -25.61 10.32 -3.79
CA THR A 239 -26.71 10.26 -2.80
C THR A 239 -26.18 10.24 -1.36
N TYR A 240 -25.11 9.50 -1.10
CA TYR A 240 -24.55 9.32 0.25
C TYR A 240 -23.38 10.25 0.54
N GLU A 241 -23.12 11.23 -0.32
CA GLU A 241 -22.10 12.29 -0.15
C GLU A 241 -20.70 11.76 0.21
N LEU A 242 -20.28 10.66 -0.43
CA LEU A 242 -18.96 10.05 -0.19
C LEU A 242 -17.85 10.90 -0.82
N THR A 243 -17.41 11.92 -0.08
CA THR A 243 -16.61 13.06 -0.56
C THR A 243 -15.40 12.66 -1.40
N THR A 244 -14.59 11.70 -0.94
CA THR A 244 -13.40 11.23 -1.69
C THR A 244 -13.78 10.59 -3.02
N LEU A 245 -14.85 9.78 -3.05
CA LEU A 245 -15.33 9.18 -4.29
C LEU A 245 -16.03 10.22 -5.19
N THR A 246 -16.66 11.25 -4.63
CA THR A 246 -17.20 12.37 -5.41
C THR A 246 -16.08 13.12 -6.16
N SER A 247 -14.96 13.39 -5.49
CA SER A 247 -13.79 13.98 -6.19
C SER A 247 -13.22 13.07 -7.28
N LEU A 248 -13.33 11.76 -7.10
CA LEU A 248 -12.87 10.78 -8.09
C LEU A 248 -13.82 10.68 -9.29
N SER A 249 -15.14 10.76 -9.05
CA SER A 249 -16.15 10.71 -10.11
C SER A 249 -16.01 11.87 -11.09
N GLU A 250 -15.68 13.06 -10.59
CA GLU A 250 -15.38 14.24 -11.41
C GLU A 250 -14.24 13.99 -12.41
N LEU A 251 -13.22 13.20 -12.04
CA LEU A 251 -12.16 12.79 -12.95
C LEU A 251 -12.67 11.76 -13.97
N SER A 252 -13.40 10.74 -13.51
CA SER A 252 -13.96 9.71 -14.39
C SER A 252 -14.87 10.28 -15.49
N PHE A 253 -15.72 11.27 -15.18
CA PHE A 253 -16.61 11.87 -16.18
C PHE A 253 -15.91 12.78 -17.19
N GLN A 254 -14.68 13.23 -16.91
CA GLN A 254 -13.90 14.07 -17.82
C GLN A 254 -13.08 13.27 -18.83
N GLU A 255 -12.82 11.98 -18.55
CA GLU A 255 -11.76 11.18 -19.17
C GLU A 255 -12.28 9.97 -19.95
N SER A 256 -13.13 10.19 -20.95
CA SER A 256 -13.30 9.19 -22.02
C SER A 256 -12.11 9.26 -22.98
N LEU A 257 -11.63 8.12 -23.49
CA LEU A 257 -10.58 8.06 -24.53
C LEU A 257 -11.05 8.84 -25.76
N LYS A 258 -10.54 10.05 -25.95
CA LYS A 258 -10.91 10.88 -27.11
C LYS A 258 -10.04 10.50 -28.30
N PRO A 259 -10.54 10.67 -29.54
CA PRO A 259 -9.72 10.53 -30.74
C PRO A 259 -8.44 11.37 -30.71
N THR A 260 -8.46 12.52 -30.01
CA THR A 260 -7.27 13.37 -29.81
C THR A 260 -6.19 12.69 -28.99
N ASP A 261 -6.56 11.91 -27.95
CA ASP A 261 -5.60 11.17 -27.11
C ASP A 261 -4.94 10.05 -27.92
N LEU A 262 -5.74 9.38 -28.77
CA LEU A 262 -5.23 8.39 -29.73
C LEU A 262 -4.31 9.04 -30.77
N ILE A 263 -4.66 10.22 -31.28
CA ILE A 263 -3.83 10.95 -32.24
C ILE A 263 -2.53 11.42 -31.60
N GLU A 264 -2.54 11.92 -30.37
CA GLU A 264 -1.33 12.30 -29.62
C GLU A 264 -0.44 11.08 -29.36
N LEU A 265 -1.04 9.96 -28.95
CA LEU A 265 -0.34 8.70 -28.78
C LEU A 265 0.26 8.21 -30.11
N LEU A 266 -0.51 8.22 -31.20
CA LEU A 266 -0.04 7.81 -32.53
C LEU A 266 1.04 8.75 -33.09
N GLY A 267 0.89 10.06 -32.87
CA GLY A 267 1.87 11.08 -33.25
C GLY A 267 3.19 10.90 -32.50
N SER A 268 3.14 10.57 -31.21
CA SER A 268 4.32 10.26 -30.40
C SER A 268 5.03 8.97 -30.85
N LEU A 269 4.27 8.05 -31.47
CA LEU A 269 4.74 6.76 -31.96
C LEU A 269 5.13 6.77 -33.45
N GLU A 270 5.11 7.92 -34.14
CA GLU A 270 5.36 8.06 -35.59
C GLU A 270 6.69 7.43 -36.06
N MET A 271 7.63 7.15 -35.16
CA MET A 271 8.88 6.46 -35.44
C MET A 271 8.79 4.92 -35.54
N MET A 272 7.63 4.29 -35.32
CA MET A 272 7.45 2.83 -35.33
C MET A 272 6.56 2.28 -36.45
N TRP A 273 6.22 3.10 -37.46
CA TRP A 273 5.32 2.68 -38.54
C TRP A 273 5.87 1.47 -39.32
N ARG A 274 5.01 0.47 -39.56
CA ARG A 274 5.29 -0.69 -40.42
C ARG A 274 4.26 -0.79 -41.52
N GLU A 275 4.71 -1.21 -42.70
CA GLU A 275 3.81 -1.51 -43.81
C GLU A 275 2.93 -2.74 -43.54
N LYS A 276 3.40 -3.71 -42.74
CA LYS A 276 2.64 -4.91 -42.35
C LYS A 276 2.58 -5.08 -40.83
N PRO A 277 1.38 -5.30 -40.26
CA PRO A 277 1.25 -5.59 -38.84
C PRO A 277 1.85 -6.96 -38.52
N LEU A 278 2.50 -7.07 -37.36
CA LEU A 278 2.98 -8.34 -36.83
C LEU A 278 1.80 -9.16 -36.28
N PRO A 279 1.87 -10.50 -36.32
CA PRO A 279 0.87 -11.35 -35.68
C PRO A 279 0.80 -11.07 -34.18
N VAL A 280 -0.41 -10.80 -33.68
CA VAL A 280 -0.69 -10.63 -32.25
C VAL A 280 -1.02 -11.98 -31.63
N ARG A 281 -0.39 -12.30 -30.50
CA ARG A 281 -0.63 -13.54 -29.75
C ARG A 281 -0.86 -13.23 -28.27
N SER A 282 -1.71 -14.04 -27.66
CA SER A 282 -1.76 -14.17 -26.20
C SER A 282 -0.81 -15.29 -25.79
N PRO A 283 -0.17 -15.23 -24.61
CA PRO A 283 0.67 -16.32 -24.13
C PRO A 283 -0.18 -17.56 -23.86
N ASP A 284 0.20 -18.68 -24.47
CA ASP A 284 -0.39 -19.99 -24.18
C ASP A 284 0.06 -20.38 -22.77
N SER A 285 -0.85 -20.35 -21.79
CA SER A 285 -0.63 -20.73 -20.37
C SER A 285 0.23 -19.81 -19.47
N ALA A 286 0.39 -18.51 -19.78
CA ALA A 286 1.08 -17.62 -18.82
C ALA A 286 0.28 -17.40 -17.53
N GLU A 287 0.97 -17.44 -16.40
CA GLU A 287 0.49 -16.78 -15.18
C GLU A 287 0.16 -15.32 -15.50
N ASP A 288 -0.97 -14.83 -14.99
CA ASP A 288 -1.38 -13.44 -15.19
C ASP A 288 -0.31 -12.49 -14.67
N ALA A 289 -0.09 -11.38 -15.38
CA ALA A 289 0.72 -10.30 -14.85
C ALA A 289 0.08 -9.83 -13.53
N THR A 290 0.86 -9.81 -12.45
CA THR A 290 0.36 -9.44 -11.12
C THR A 290 1.17 -8.28 -10.56
N ILE A 291 0.50 -7.42 -9.80
CA ILE A 291 1.17 -6.50 -8.89
C ILE A 291 1.66 -7.36 -7.73
N SER A 292 2.94 -7.71 -7.78
CA SER A 292 3.54 -8.68 -6.86
C SER A 292 3.97 -8.03 -5.55
N ASN A 293 4.43 -6.79 -5.62
CA ASN A 293 5.14 -6.12 -4.54
C ASN A 293 4.87 -4.61 -4.57
N THR A 294 4.72 -4.01 -3.39
CA THR A 294 4.63 -2.55 -3.23
C THR A 294 5.61 -2.07 -2.15
N GLY A 295 5.98 -0.80 -2.24
CA GLY A 295 6.96 -0.17 -1.36
C GLY A 295 7.06 1.32 -1.66
N PHE A 296 8.10 1.95 -1.11
CA PHE A 296 8.46 3.33 -1.46
C PHE A 296 9.85 3.34 -2.08
N VAL A 297 10.08 4.28 -3.00
CA VAL A 297 11.40 4.66 -3.44
C VAL A 297 11.79 5.95 -2.74
N VAL A 298 13.03 5.99 -2.26
CA VAL A 298 13.68 7.22 -1.81
C VAL A 298 14.78 7.54 -2.80
N ARG A 299 14.73 8.74 -3.38
CA ARG A 299 15.81 9.25 -4.23
C ARG A 299 16.83 10.00 -3.38
N ILE A 300 18.06 9.52 -3.40
CA ILE A 300 19.21 10.12 -2.72
C ILE A 300 20.14 10.69 -3.77
N THR A 301 20.57 11.94 -3.61
CA THR A 301 21.53 12.59 -4.50
C THR A 301 22.89 12.73 -3.83
N GLY A 302 23.95 12.53 -4.60
CA GLY A 302 25.33 12.74 -4.16
C GLY A 302 26.21 13.22 -5.31
N SER A 303 27.41 13.67 -4.99
CA SER A 303 28.46 13.93 -5.97
C SER A 303 29.70 13.10 -5.63
N ILE A 304 30.36 12.60 -6.68
CA ILE A 304 31.68 11.98 -6.52
C ILE A 304 32.66 13.15 -6.29
N SER A 305 33.26 13.22 -5.11
CA SER A 305 34.31 14.19 -4.79
C SER A 305 35.33 13.54 -3.86
N ASN A 306 36.60 13.97 -3.92
CA ASN A 306 37.71 13.32 -3.21
C ASN A 306 37.58 13.28 -1.67
N ASP A 307 36.57 13.93 -1.08
CA ASP A 307 36.45 14.07 0.37
C ASP A 307 34.97 14.14 0.80
N SER A 308 34.27 13.01 0.78
CA SER A 308 32.92 12.98 1.35
C SER A 308 32.45 11.58 1.76
N ASP A 309 32.53 11.30 3.06
CA ASP A 309 31.68 10.31 3.72
C ASP A 309 30.28 10.91 3.87
N TRP A 310 29.26 10.26 3.29
CA TRP A 310 27.87 10.71 3.36
C TRP A 310 27.07 9.84 4.32
N ASN A 311 26.48 10.50 5.32
CA ASN A 311 25.49 9.94 6.23
C ASN A 311 24.15 10.63 5.98
N LEU A 312 23.12 9.87 5.62
CA LEU A 312 21.78 10.37 5.35
C LEU A 312 20.80 9.89 6.40
N LYS A 313 19.92 10.82 6.79
CA LYS A 313 18.82 10.53 7.70
C LYS A 313 17.55 10.14 6.97
N PHE A 314 16.92 9.05 7.40
CA PHE A 314 15.54 8.67 7.05
C PHE A 314 14.73 8.65 8.34
N GLN A 315 13.53 9.27 8.33
CA GLN A 315 12.70 9.40 9.52
C GLN A 315 13.46 9.95 10.76
N ASN A 316 14.38 10.90 10.54
CA ASN A 316 15.26 11.53 11.54
C ASN A 316 16.39 10.66 12.13
N GLU A 317 16.53 9.40 11.72
CA GLU A 317 17.64 8.52 12.09
C GLU A 317 18.63 8.39 10.93
N THR A 318 19.95 8.33 11.20
CA THR A 318 20.95 8.09 10.15
C THR A 318 20.86 6.63 9.72
N THR A 319 20.13 6.35 8.64
CA THR A 319 19.87 4.99 8.16
C THR A 319 20.68 4.61 6.93
N PHE A 320 21.10 5.59 6.13
CA PHE A 320 21.76 5.34 4.85
C PHE A 320 23.13 6.00 4.79
N GLY A 321 24.05 5.38 4.08
CA GLY A 321 25.32 5.98 3.71
C GLY A 321 25.84 5.43 2.40
N TRP A 322 26.81 6.11 1.80
CA TRP A 322 27.50 5.56 0.65
C TRP A 322 28.95 6.02 0.62
N ARG A 323 29.79 5.24 -0.06
CA ARG A 323 31.21 5.51 -0.23
C ARG A 323 31.64 5.08 -1.62
N HIS A 324 32.67 5.71 -2.15
CA HIS A 324 33.34 5.24 -3.35
C HIS A 324 34.83 4.99 -3.11
N SER A 325 35.41 4.09 -3.90
CA SER A 325 36.84 3.81 -3.92
C SER A 325 37.29 3.68 -5.37
N THR A 326 38.29 4.46 -5.76
CA THR A 326 38.82 4.48 -7.12
C THR A 326 40.11 3.68 -7.17
N GLY A 327 40.15 2.65 -8.04
CA GLY A 327 41.36 1.85 -8.25
C GLY A 327 42.46 2.62 -8.99
N PRO A 328 43.73 2.17 -8.92
CA PRO A 328 44.80 2.78 -9.71
C PRO A 328 44.49 2.70 -11.21
N ALA A 329 44.83 3.74 -11.97
CA ALA A 329 44.65 3.76 -13.42
C ALA A 329 45.29 2.52 -14.04
N THR A 330 44.56 1.85 -14.94
CA THR A 330 44.98 0.57 -15.53
C THR A 330 46.22 0.71 -16.42
N ASN A 331 46.57 1.94 -16.86
CA ASN A 331 47.83 2.30 -17.53
C ASN A 331 48.15 3.81 -17.37
N GLU A 332 49.43 4.21 -17.43
CA GLU A 332 49.85 5.64 -17.39
C GLU A 332 49.30 6.51 -18.54
N ASN A 333 48.83 5.88 -19.63
CA ASN A 333 48.22 6.55 -20.78
C ASN A 333 46.69 6.46 -20.82
N ASP A 334 46.07 5.73 -19.89
CA ASP A 334 44.62 5.50 -19.85
C ASP A 334 44.02 6.33 -18.71
N GLN A 335 43.27 7.38 -19.05
CA GLN A 335 42.63 8.29 -18.07
C GLN A 335 41.36 7.69 -17.45
N THR A 336 41.15 6.38 -17.58
CA THR A 336 39.99 5.66 -17.08
C THR A 336 40.35 4.94 -15.78
N SER A 337 39.49 5.11 -14.78
CA SER A 337 39.62 4.43 -13.50
C SER A 337 38.34 3.65 -13.20
N ASN A 338 38.50 2.45 -12.63
CA ASN A 338 37.37 1.70 -12.09
C ASN A 338 37.02 2.29 -10.72
N THR A 339 35.79 2.79 -10.61
CA THR A 339 35.27 3.34 -9.36
C THR A 339 34.24 2.38 -8.78
N HIS A 340 34.55 1.84 -7.60
CA HIS A 340 33.65 0.99 -6.83
C HIS A 340 32.78 1.88 -5.95
N ILE A 341 31.47 1.70 -6.01
CA ILE A 341 30.49 2.42 -5.19
C ILE A 341 29.81 1.43 -4.27
N TYR A 342 29.78 1.77 -2.99
CA TYR A 342 29.15 1.02 -1.92
C TYR A 342 28.03 1.85 -1.33
N PHE A 343 26.85 1.26 -1.17
CA PHE A 343 25.69 1.85 -0.51
C PHE A 343 25.34 1.00 0.71
N PHE A 344 25.17 1.65 1.86
CA PHE A 344 24.94 1.04 3.17
C PHE A 344 23.55 1.43 3.68
N SER A 345 22.85 0.45 4.25
CA SER A 345 21.57 0.67 4.93
C SER A 345 21.54 -0.06 6.27
N SER A 346 21.17 0.66 7.33
CA SER A 346 20.86 0.13 8.67
C SER A 346 19.35 0.15 8.97
N LEU A 347 18.52 0.30 7.93
CA LEU A 347 17.07 0.43 8.08
C LEU A 347 16.43 -0.76 8.80
N ASN A 348 16.93 -1.97 8.57
CA ASN A 348 16.46 -3.21 9.18
C ASN A 348 17.01 -3.45 10.61
N CYS A 349 17.83 -2.54 11.16
CA CYS A 349 18.28 -2.63 12.56
C CYS A 349 17.13 -2.41 13.55
N ASN A 350 16.29 -1.41 13.30
CA ASN A 350 15.30 -0.91 14.27
C ASN A 350 13.88 -0.83 13.67
N SER A 351 13.64 -1.47 12.53
CA SER A 351 12.34 -1.47 11.88
C SER A 351 12.08 -2.77 11.14
N ASP A 352 10.84 -3.00 10.77
CA ASP A 352 10.45 -4.06 9.83
C ASP A 352 10.82 -3.73 8.38
N LEU A 353 11.38 -2.55 8.10
CA LEU A 353 11.73 -2.11 6.76
C LEU A 353 13.12 -2.58 6.35
N PHE A 354 13.26 -2.90 5.07
CA PHE A 354 14.54 -3.22 4.45
C PHE A 354 14.63 -2.63 3.05
N VAL A 355 15.86 -2.45 2.57
CA VAL A 355 16.14 -2.06 1.20
C VAL A 355 16.02 -3.30 0.33
N TYR A 356 15.01 -3.32 -0.53
CA TYR A 356 14.71 -4.42 -1.44
C TYR A 356 15.62 -4.42 -2.66
N ASP A 357 15.94 -3.23 -3.17
CA ASP A 357 16.81 -3.03 -4.33
C ASP A 357 17.36 -1.60 -4.37
N VAL A 358 18.50 -1.40 -5.02
CA VAL A 358 19.10 -0.08 -5.22
C VAL A 358 19.49 0.09 -6.68
N ILE A 359 18.96 1.12 -7.32
CA ILE A 359 19.38 1.52 -8.67
C ILE A 359 20.27 2.75 -8.54
N LEU A 360 21.53 2.61 -8.95
CA LEU A 360 22.48 3.70 -9.11
C LEU A 360 22.27 4.32 -10.50
N ARG A 361 22.11 5.64 -10.55
CA ARG A 361 22.04 6.39 -11.80
C ARG A 361 23.12 7.46 -11.84
N ASN A 362 23.68 7.68 -13.03
CA ASN A 362 24.44 8.88 -13.36
C ASN A 362 23.95 9.42 -14.72
N GLN A 363 24.66 10.39 -15.32
CA GLN A 363 24.22 10.99 -16.59
C GLN A 363 24.10 9.98 -17.75
N ASN A 364 24.83 8.85 -17.69
CA ASN A 364 24.98 7.93 -18.81
C ASN A 364 24.57 6.48 -18.51
N ASN A 365 24.39 6.12 -17.25
CA ASN A 365 24.23 4.74 -16.78
C ASN A 365 23.09 4.62 -15.78
N VAL A 366 22.38 3.50 -15.89
CA VAL A 366 21.43 3.00 -14.90
C VAL A 366 21.91 1.60 -14.51
N ILE A 367 22.34 1.44 -13.27
CA ILE A 367 23.03 0.24 -12.79
C ILE A 367 22.30 -0.32 -11.58
N THR A 368 21.96 -1.59 -11.65
CA THR A 368 21.45 -2.36 -10.52
C THR A 368 22.60 -2.65 -9.58
N MET A 369 22.53 -2.17 -8.35
CA MET A 369 23.54 -2.51 -7.36
C MET A 369 23.30 -3.94 -6.85
N ILE A 370 24.38 -4.68 -6.65
CA ILE A 370 24.33 -6.08 -6.21
C ILE A 370 24.47 -6.11 -4.69
N GLU A 371 23.69 -6.94 -4.01
CA GLU A 371 23.88 -7.32 -2.60
C GLU A 371 24.46 -8.75 -2.53
N PRO A 372 25.80 -8.91 -2.45
CA PRO A 372 26.46 -10.23 -2.46
C PRO A 372 25.96 -11.19 -1.39
N HIS A 373 25.62 -10.69 -0.20
CA HIS A 373 25.24 -11.49 0.97
C HIS A 373 23.74 -11.43 1.27
N LYS A 374 22.89 -11.33 0.24
CA LYS A 374 21.43 -11.26 0.36
C LYS A 374 20.80 -12.44 1.14
N GLN A 375 21.51 -13.58 1.24
CA GLN A 375 21.03 -14.80 1.88
C GLN A 375 21.25 -14.87 3.40
N ASP A 376 21.97 -13.91 4.00
CA ASP A 376 22.14 -13.87 5.46
C ASP A 376 21.02 -13.03 6.08
N GLU A 377 19.85 -13.66 6.26
CA GLU A 377 18.60 -13.03 6.76
C GLU A 377 18.74 -12.38 8.14
N ASP A 378 19.80 -12.71 8.88
CA ASP A 378 20.06 -12.19 10.23
C ASP A 378 20.95 -10.94 10.26
N CYS A 379 21.48 -10.50 9.12
CA CYS A 379 22.38 -9.35 9.13
C CYS A 379 21.60 -8.03 9.13
N THR A 380 21.78 -7.24 10.18
CA THR A 380 21.07 -5.97 10.43
C THR A 380 21.55 -4.80 9.55
N VAL A 381 22.62 -4.99 8.76
CA VAL A 381 23.11 -3.97 7.82
C VAL A 381 23.15 -4.56 6.41
N GLN A 382 22.57 -3.84 5.46
CA GLN A 382 22.59 -4.18 4.04
C GLN A 382 23.65 -3.37 3.30
N ILE A 383 24.38 -4.04 2.42
CA ILE A 383 25.50 -3.44 1.67
C ILE A 383 25.34 -3.80 0.20
N PHE A 384 25.13 -2.77 -0.61
CA PHE A 384 24.99 -2.87 -2.04
C PHE A 384 26.25 -2.33 -2.71
N TYR A 385 26.66 -2.95 -3.80
CA TYR A 385 27.87 -2.58 -4.54
C TYR A 385 27.59 -2.45 -6.04
N ALA A 386 28.24 -1.48 -6.67
CA ALA A 386 28.31 -1.35 -8.13
C ALA A 386 29.72 -0.93 -8.56
N ASN A 387 30.10 -1.30 -9.79
CA ASN A 387 31.35 -0.87 -10.40
C ASN A 387 31.05 0.06 -11.59
N LEU A 388 31.59 1.27 -11.54
CA LEU A 388 31.58 2.21 -12.66
C LEU A 388 32.89 2.05 -13.44
N THR A 389 32.77 1.57 -14.68
CA THR A 389 33.87 1.50 -15.63
C THR A 389 33.95 2.79 -16.46
N ASN A 390 35.15 3.17 -16.89
CA ASN A 390 35.41 4.31 -17.78
C ASN A 390 35.05 5.72 -17.23
N VAL A 391 35.15 5.94 -15.92
CA VAL A 391 35.04 7.31 -15.36
C VAL A 391 36.32 8.09 -15.72
N THR A 392 36.18 9.15 -16.52
CA THR A 392 37.31 9.98 -16.94
C THR A 392 37.72 10.96 -15.83
N HIS A 393 39.02 11.00 -15.49
CA HIS A 393 39.56 11.86 -14.43
C HIS A 393 39.29 13.37 -14.61
N ALA A 394 38.93 13.82 -15.82
CA ALA A 394 38.57 15.21 -16.11
C ALA A 394 37.16 15.63 -15.64
N ASN A 395 36.25 14.67 -15.37
CA ASN A 395 34.85 14.93 -14.98
C ASN A 395 34.50 14.44 -13.56
N ALA A 396 35.45 13.82 -12.85
CA ALA A 396 35.20 13.16 -11.58
C ALA A 396 34.81 14.10 -10.42
N SER A 397 34.98 15.41 -10.54
CA SER A 397 34.71 16.38 -9.47
C SER A 397 33.30 17.00 -9.48
N ASP A 398 32.45 16.67 -10.47
CA ASP A 398 31.11 17.29 -10.61
C ASP A 398 30.02 16.30 -11.09
N GLU A 399 30.34 15.00 -11.18
CA GLU A 399 29.35 14.01 -11.61
C GLU A 399 28.33 13.74 -10.49
N SER A 400 27.09 14.16 -10.73
CA SER A 400 25.97 13.89 -9.84
C SER A 400 25.51 12.44 -10.01
N ILE A 401 25.51 11.70 -8.90
CA ILE A 401 24.95 10.35 -8.82
C ILE A 401 23.64 10.36 -8.04
N TYR A 402 22.76 9.43 -8.40
CA TYR A 402 21.46 9.25 -7.80
C TYR A 402 21.29 7.81 -7.37
N PHE A 403 20.79 7.58 -6.16
CA PHE A 403 20.35 6.27 -5.72
C PHE A 403 18.83 6.28 -5.64
N ASP A 404 18.18 5.45 -6.44
CA ASP A 404 16.79 5.08 -6.22
C ASP A 404 16.77 3.85 -5.30
N VAL A 405 16.47 4.10 -4.03
CA VAL A 405 16.48 3.09 -2.96
C VAL A 405 15.06 2.58 -2.78
N PHE A 406 14.80 1.34 -3.18
CA PHE A 406 13.48 0.72 -3.07
C PHE A 406 13.35 0.04 -1.71
N ILE A 407 12.38 0.47 -0.91
CA ILE A 407 12.17 0.07 0.48
C ILE A 407 10.85 -0.66 0.63
N ARG A 408 10.84 -1.73 1.42
CA ARG A 408 9.65 -2.56 1.70
C ARG A 408 9.64 -3.04 3.14
N SER A 409 8.47 -3.48 3.62
CA SER A 409 8.39 -4.24 4.86
C SER A 409 8.80 -5.70 4.63
N SER A 410 9.53 -6.25 5.59
CA SER A 410 9.82 -7.67 5.76
C SER A 410 8.62 -8.48 6.26
N VAL A 411 7.57 -7.79 6.74
CA VAL A 411 6.31 -8.41 7.14
C VAL A 411 5.37 -8.40 5.94
N GLU A 412 5.09 -9.59 5.40
CA GLU A 412 4.25 -9.77 4.19
C GLU A 412 2.87 -9.09 4.29
N ALA A 413 2.27 -9.09 5.48
CA ALA A 413 0.98 -8.44 5.75
C ALA A 413 1.05 -6.91 5.84
N VAL A 414 2.24 -6.32 5.68
CA VAL A 414 2.45 -4.87 5.68
C VAL A 414 2.83 -4.45 4.28
N ALA A 415 1.97 -3.63 3.67
CA ALA A 415 2.14 -3.19 2.29
C ALA A 415 1.86 -1.70 2.16
N VAL A 416 2.36 -1.13 1.07
CA VAL A 416 1.99 0.23 0.66
C VAL A 416 0.68 0.16 -0.09
N GLU A 417 -0.37 0.71 0.51
CA GLU A 417 -1.73 0.70 -0.03
C GLU A 417 -2.22 2.13 -0.27
N LEU A 418 -3.06 2.31 -1.30
CA LEU A 418 -3.81 3.54 -1.50
C LEU A 418 -4.97 3.59 -0.51
N VAL A 419 -5.00 4.61 0.32
CA VAL A 419 -5.89 4.71 1.46
C VAL A 419 -6.61 6.04 1.43
N ASP A 420 -7.92 6.01 1.67
CA ASP A 420 -8.67 7.23 2.00
C ASP A 420 -8.29 7.68 3.42
N ILE A 421 -7.72 8.88 3.52
CA ILE A 421 -7.19 9.38 4.80
C ILE A 421 -8.30 9.76 5.77
N GLN A 422 -9.46 10.19 5.27
CA GLN A 422 -10.64 10.38 6.11
C GLN A 422 -11.02 9.00 6.69
N HIS A 423 -11.06 7.98 5.82
CA HIS A 423 -11.30 6.60 6.25
C HIS A 423 -10.27 6.07 7.28
N SER A 424 -9.03 6.52 7.35
CA SER A 424 -8.12 5.98 8.38
C SER A 424 -8.28 6.66 9.74
N GLU A 425 -8.85 7.86 9.78
CA GLU A 425 -8.86 8.69 10.98
C GLU A 425 -10.22 8.77 11.66
N ASP A 426 -11.36 8.75 10.95
CA ASP A 426 -12.66 9.04 11.60
C ASP A 426 -13.03 8.05 12.72
N LEU A 427 -12.83 6.74 12.54
CA LEU A 427 -13.13 5.76 13.61
C LEU A 427 -12.20 5.92 14.82
N TRP A 428 -10.92 6.25 14.57
CA TRP A 428 -9.96 6.48 15.65
C TRP A 428 -10.34 7.77 16.41
N LYS A 429 -10.67 8.83 15.68
CA LYS A 429 -11.17 10.09 16.24
C LYS A 429 -12.46 9.87 17.04
N ALA A 430 -13.43 9.14 16.52
CA ALA A 430 -14.65 8.77 17.22
C ALA A 430 -14.35 8.04 18.53
N ALA A 431 -13.38 7.12 18.53
CA ALA A 431 -12.94 6.46 19.77
C ALA A 431 -12.32 7.43 20.78
N GLN A 432 -11.49 8.39 20.32
CA GLN A 432 -10.90 9.43 21.18
C GLN A 432 -11.95 10.38 21.77
N GLU A 433 -13.02 10.66 21.03
CA GLU A 433 -14.14 11.51 21.43
C GLU A 433 -15.25 10.72 22.15
N ALA A 434 -15.04 9.41 22.35
CA ALA A 434 -16.00 8.45 22.90
C ALA A 434 -17.35 8.38 22.15
N ASP A 435 -17.39 8.80 20.88
CA ASP A 435 -18.57 8.73 20.03
C ASP A 435 -18.85 7.29 19.58
N GLY A 436 -20.09 6.83 19.74
CA GLY A 436 -20.51 5.46 19.37
C GLY A 436 -19.80 4.32 20.12
N THR A 437 -18.96 4.61 21.12
CA THR A 437 -18.18 3.62 21.87
C THR A 437 -19.01 2.85 22.89
N ASP A 438 -18.80 1.54 22.96
CA ASP A 438 -19.56 0.56 23.74
C ASP A 438 -18.69 -0.22 24.75
N VAL A 439 -17.39 0.10 24.83
CA VAL A 439 -16.45 -0.44 25.83
C VAL A 439 -15.46 0.63 26.28
N GLU A 440 -15.06 0.56 27.55
CA GLU A 440 -13.98 1.38 28.13
C GLU A 440 -12.88 0.49 28.69
N PHE A 441 -11.63 0.78 28.36
CA PHE A 441 -10.46 0.12 28.93
C PHE A 441 -9.81 1.02 29.97
N ARG A 442 -9.74 0.56 31.22
CA ARG A 442 -8.96 1.21 32.27
C ARG A 442 -7.55 0.66 32.28
N VAL A 443 -6.56 1.49 31.98
CA VAL A 443 -5.14 1.10 31.90
C VAL A 443 -4.35 2.08 32.76
N GLY A 444 -3.84 1.62 33.90
CA GLY A 444 -3.25 2.52 34.89
C GLY A 444 -4.25 3.57 35.36
N ASP A 445 -3.90 4.84 35.20
CA ASP A 445 -4.71 6.02 35.51
C ASP A 445 -5.53 6.55 34.33
N GLU A 446 -5.39 5.94 33.15
CA GLU A 446 -6.08 6.37 31.92
C GLU A 446 -7.29 5.49 31.58
N ILE A 447 -8.26 6.08 30.89
CA ILE A 447 -9.44 5.41 30.33
C ILE A 447 -9.44 5.61 28.82
N PHE A 448 -9.60 4.51 28.09
CA PHE A 448 -9.67 4.49 26.63
C PHE A 448 -11.03 3.96 26.19
N SER A 449 -11.84 4.81 25.57
CA SER A 449 -13.10 4.40 24.93
C SER A 449 -12.84 3.73 23.58
N ALA A 450 -13.59 2.68 23.26
CA ALA A 450 -13.42 1.94 22.01
C ALA A 450 -14.71 1.27 21.52
N HIS A 451 -14.65 0.69 20.32
CA HIS A 451 -15.73 -0.07 19.69
C HIS A 451 -15.44 -1.57 19.80
N ARG A 452 -16.29 -2.34 20.48
CA ARG A 452 -16.14 -3.79 20.69
C ARG A 452 -15.99 -4.53 19.36
N TRP A 453 -16.84 -4.24 18.38
CA TRP A 453 -16.81 -4.88 17.07
C TRP A 453 -15.45 -4.71 16.36
N LEU A 454 -14.87 -3.51 16.46
CA LEU A 454 -13.58 -3.21 15.83
C LEU A 454 -12.46 -3.92 16.57
N VAL A 455 -12.39 -3.79 17.89
CA VAL A 455 -11.34 -4.44 18.70
C VAL A 455 -11.41 -5.96 18.59
N ALA A 456 -12.62 -6.54 18.58
CA ALA A 456 -12.83 -7.98 18.41
C ALA A 456 -12.35 -8.48 17.05
N SER A 457 -12.64 -7.75 15.96
CA SER A 457 -12.20 -8.15 14.62
C SER A 457 -10.67 -8.11 14.46
N ARG A 458 -9.98 -7.34 15.31
CA ARG A 458 -8.52 -7.17 15.26
C ARG A 458 -7.77 -8.05 16.23
N SER A 459 -8.46 -8.64 17.21
CA SER A 459 -7.84 -9.43 18.27
C SER A 459 -8.73 -10.60 18.69
N PRO A 460 -8.32 -11.84 18.38
CA PRO A 460 -9.01 -13.04 18.87
C PRO A 460 -9.11 -13.08 20.41
N SER A 461 -8.07 -12.61 21.13
CA SER A 461 -8.10 -12.52 22.59
C SER A 461 -9.23 -11.59 23.08
N PHE A 462 -9.41 -10.42 22.46
CA PHE A 462 -10.49 -9.52 22.82
C PHE A 462 -11.86 -10.06 22.37
N ALA A 463 -11.96 -10.71 21.21
CA ALA A 463 -13.19 -11.34 20.75
C ALA A 463 -13.68 -12.40 21.75
N ALA A 464 -12.78 -13.25 22.26
CA ALA A 464 -13.10 -14.22 23.31
C ALA A 464 -13.52 -13.54 24.61
N LEU A 465 -12.77 -12.51 25.03
CA LEU A 465 -13.09 -11.73 26.24
C LEU A 465 -14.50 -11.12 26.17
N PHE A 466 -14.86 -10.50 25.04
CA PHE A 466 -16.20 -9.91 24.88
C PHE A 466 -17.30 -10.97 24.85
N SER A 467 -17.05 -12.12 24.23
CA SER A 467 -18.00 -13.24 24.22
C SER A 467 -18.27 -13.75 25.64
N ASP A 468 -17.21 -13.93 26.45
CA ASP A 468 -17.34 -14.35 27.85
C ASP A 468 -18.09 -13.32 28.70
N LEU A 469 -17.86 -12.02 28.44
CA LEU A 469 -18.58 -10.95 29.11
C LEU A 469 -20.08 -10.96 28.76
N LEU A 470 -20.43 -11.15 27.48
CA LEU A 470 -21.83 -11.26 27.07
C LEU A 470 -22.52 -12.48 27.70
N LEU A 471 -21.81 -13.61 27.84
CA LEU A 471 -22.35 -14.79 28.52
C LEU A 471 -22.60 -14.53 30.01
N LYS A 472 -21.72 -13.79 30.69
CA LYS A 472 -21.91 -13.38 32.09
C LYS A 472 -23.06 -12.40 32.25
N GLU A 473 -23.12 -11.39 31.39
CA GLU A 473 -24.23 -10.42 31.34
C GLU A 473 -25.56 -11.14 31.13
N ALA A 474 -25.62 -12.16 30.25
CA ALA A 474 -26.83 -12.96 30.03
C ALA A 474 -27.20 -13.88 31.21
N ALA A 475 -26.20 -14.39 31.94
CA ALA A 475 -26.41 -15.25 33.12
C ALA A 475 -26.88 -14.44 34.35
N ASP A 476 -26.38 -13.22 34.52
CA ASP A 476 -26.78 -12.31 35.60
C ASP A 476 -28.18 -11.71 35.38
N CYS A 477 -28.71 -11.76 34.14
CA CYS A 477 -30.08 -11.35 33.81
C CYS A 477 -31.18 -12.28 34.36
N ASP A 478 -30.86 -13.41 34.99
CA ASP A 478 -31.85 -14.40 35.48
C ASP A 478 -32.22 -14.23 36.98
N VAL A 479 -31.88 -13.10 37.61
CA VAL A 479 -32.28 -12.80 39.01
C VAL A 479 -32.87 -11.40 39.16
N SER A 480 -34.18 -11.38 39.44
CA SER A 480 -35.00 -10.28 40.00
C SER A 480 -35.51 -9.17 39.07
N PHE A 481 -36.61 -9.48 38.37
CA PHE A 481 -37.65 -8.48 38.11
C PHE A 481 -38.18 -7.96 39.47
N SER A 482 -37.74 -6.78 39.89
CA SER A 482 -38.47 -5.96 40.85
C SER A 482 -39.05 -4.79 40.06
N PRO A 483 -40.38 -4.70 39.87
CA PRO A 483 -40.98 -3.51 39.31
C PRO A 483 -40.95 -2.44 40.41
N GLU A 484 -40.41 -1.26 40.08
CA GLU A 484 -40.48 0.02 40.81
C GLU A 484 -39.09 0.61 41.08
N LYS A 485 -38.53 1.27 40.04
CA LYS A 485 -37.99 2.63 40.11
C LYS A 485 -37.63 3.09 38.70
N GLU A 486 -38.63 3.64 38.03
CA GLU A 486 -38.42 4.56 36.91
C GLU A 486 -37.91 5.91 37.44
N THR A 487 -37.29 6.68 36.55
CA THR A 487 -36.69 8.02 36.72
C THR A 487 -35.28 8.05 37.31
N ASP A 488 -34.32 7.62 36.50
CA ASP A 488 -33.12 8.42 36.20
C ASP A 488 -32.53 7.95 34.86
N ASN A 489 -31.98 8.89 34.09
CA ASN A 489 -31.52 8.73 32.71
C ASN A 489 -30.85 7.37 32.45
N VAL A 490 -31.38 6.61 31.48
CA VAL A 490 -30.79 5.37 30.95
C VAL A 490 -29.47 5.72 30.26
N THR A 491 -28.43 5.88 31.09
CA THR A 491 -27.05 5.93 30.65
C THR A 491 -26.69 4.48 30.42
N SER A 492 -26.60 4.03 29.17
CA SER A 492 -26.05 2.70 28.87
C SER A 492 -24.71 2.58 29.60
N THR A 493 -24.65 1.77 30.65
CA THR A 493 -23.42 1.57 31.42
C THR A 493 -22.42 0.87 30.52
N ARG A 494 -21.45 1.61 29.96
CA ARG A 494 -20.39 1.03 29.14
C ARG A 494 -19.64 -0.04 29.93
N THR A 495 -19.45 -1.21 29.33
CA THR A 495 -18.68 -2.28 29.95
C THR A 495 -17.24 -1.80 30.14
N THR A 496 -16.80 -1.71 31.40
CA THR A 496 -15.42 -1.30 31.73
C THR A 496 -14.53 -2.53 31.93
N ILE A 497 -13.41 -2.59 31.21
CA ILE A 497 -12.43 -3.67 31.28
C ILE A 497 -11.13 -3.11 31.84
N THR A 498 -10.60 -3.70 32.91
CA THR A 498 -9.30 -3.29 33.46
C THR A 498 -8.17 -4.07 32.78
N ILE A 499 -7.18 -3.34 32.26
CA ILE A 499 -5.97 -3.91 31.66
C ILE A 499 -4.84 -3.78 32.69
N GLU A 500 -4.47 -4.91 33.29
CA GLU A 500 -3.41 -4.96 34.29
C GLU A 500 -2.02 -5.00 33.64
N SER A 501 -1.04 -4.38 34.32
CA SER A 501 0.39 -4.45 34.00
C SER A 501 0.76 -3.98 32.59
N MET A 502 0.12 -2.90 32.12
CA MET A 502 0.44 -2.25 30.86
C MET A 502 0.51 -0.73 31.07
N GLU A 503 1.52 -0.09 30.47
CA GLU A 503 1.62 1.36 30.46
C GLU A 503 0.56 1.97 29.53
N PRO A 504 -0.08 3.10 29.91
CA PRO A 504 -1.11 3.74 29.08
C PRO A 504 -0.63 4.07 27.66
N ALA A 505 0.62 4.51 27.50
CA ALA A 505 1.20 4.81 26.19
C ALA A 505 1.27 3.59 25.28
N VAL A 506 1.67 2.42 25.83
CA VAL A 506 1.73 1.15 25.06
C VAL A 506 0.33 0.72 24.63
N PHE A 507 -0.67 0.84 25.51
CA PHE A 507 -2.05 0.52 25.15
C PHE A 507 -2.61 1.48 24.12
N ARG A 508 -2.28 2.77 24.19
CA ARG A 508 -2.67 3.77 23.19
C ARG A 508 -2.14 3.39 21.80
N ASP A 509 -0.87 2.99 21.71
CA ASP A 509 -0.26 2.58 20.44
C ASP A 509 -0.87 1.28 19.90
N LEU A 510 -1.12 0.30 20.78
CA LEU A 510 -1.83 -0.94 20.46
C LEU A 510 -3.23 -0.65 19.88
N LEU A 511 -3.99 0.21 20.56
CA LEU A 511 -5.34 0.58 20.17
C LEU A 511 -5.34 1.37 18.87
N LYS A 512 -4.48 2.39 18.73
CA LYS A 512 -4.33 3.16 17.49
C LYS A 512 -4.02 2.23 16.31
N TYR A 513 -3.09 1.28 16.47
CA TYR A 513 -2.78 0.30 15.44
C TYR A 513 -3.99 -0.56 15.05
N MET A 514 -4.83 -0.97 16.00
CA MET A 514 -6.06 -1.72 15.69
C MET A 514 -7.01 -0.93 14.79
N TYR A 515 -7.10 0.40 14.97
CA TYR A 515 -7.96 1.27 14.18
C TYR A 515 -7.36 1.68 12.83
N THR A 516 -6.05 1.96 12.78
CA THR A 516 -5.42 2.58 11.60
C THR A 516 -4.59 1.60 10.78
N GLY A 517 -4.13 0.50 11.39
CA GLY A 517 -3.19 -0.44 10.79
C GLY A 517 -1.79 0.15 10.59
N THR A 518 -1.51 1.32 11.16
CA THR A 518 -0.25 2.05 11.02
C THR A 518 0.49 2.14 12.35
N MET A 519 1.82 2.13 12.31
CA MET A 519 2.68 2.40 13.46
C MET A 519 3.36 3.76 13.29
N ASN A 520 3.37 4.58 14.35
CA ASN A 520 4.02 5.89 14.35
C ASN A 520 5.24 5.98 15.28
N VAL A 521 5.45 4.97 16.14
CA VAL A 521 6.53 4.93 17.13
C VAL A 521 7.46 3.77 16.80
N ALA A 522 8.76 3.93 17.06
CA ALA A 522 9.71 2.82 17.03
C ALA A 522 9.17 1.69 17.92
N ALA A 523 8.98 0.51 17.33
CA ALA A 523 8.49 -0.65 18.06
C ALA A 523 9.32 -0.89 19.32
N SER A 524 8.65 -1.30 20.40
CA SER A 524 9.27 -1.52 21.71
C SER A 524 9.04 -2.96 22.18
N LYS A 525 9.91 -3.43 23.10
CA LYS A 525 9.74 -4.74 23.76
C LYS A 525 8.36 -4.84 24.45
N LEU A 526 7.88 -3.75 25.04
CA LEU A 526 6.58 -3.70 25.72
C LEU A 526 5.41 -3.83 24.74
N LEU A 527 5.48 -3.14 23.59
CA LEU A 527 4.45 -3.25 22.55
C LEU A 527 4.43 -4.65 21.91
N LEU A 528 5.59 -5.29 21.76
CA LEU A 528 5.67 -6.68 21.32
C LEU A 528 4.92 -7.61 22.29
N ILE A 529 5.20 -7.53 23.58
CA ILE A 529 4.53 -8.35 24.61
C ILE A 529 3.01 -8.11 24.58
N ALA A 530 2.57 -6.85 24.43
CA ALA A 530 1.17 -6.51 24.31
C ALA A 530 0.53 -7.14 23.05
N ALA A 531 1.17 -7.00 21.89
CA ALA A 531 0.68 -7.55 20.63
C ALA A 531 0.56 -9.08 20.68
N GLU A 532 1.50 -9.78 21.32
CA GLU A 532 1.45 -11.24 21.51
C GLU A 532 0.35 -11.65 22.48
N LYS A 533 0.22 -10.97 23.63
CA LYS A 533 -0.85 -11.21 24.62
C LYS A 533 -2.24 -11.08 24.00
N TYR A 534 -2.44 -10.06 23.16
CA TYR A 534 -3.71 -9.80 22.49
C TYR A 534 -3.81 -10.42 21.09
N GLN A 535 -2.85 -11.27 20.70
CA GLN A 535 -2.85 -12.01 19.43
C GLN A 535 -3.02 -11.11 18.18
N ILE A 536 -2.41 -9.92 18.20
CA ILE A 536 -2.38 -9.00 17.05
C ILE A 536 -1.15 -9.37 16.20
N VAL A 537 -1.31 -10.42 15.39
CA VAL A 537 -0.21 -11.14 14.72
C VAL A 537 0.69 -10.22 13.88
N THR A 538 0.12 -9.35 13.04
CA THR A 538 0.90 -8.46 12.18
C THR A 538 1.75 -7.48 13.01
N LEU A 539 1.19 -6.88 14.05
CA LEU A 539 1.92 -5.98 14.95
C LEU A 539 3.05 -6.69 15.69
N ALA A 540 2.81 -7.92 16.16
CA ALA A 540 3.83 -8.73 16.80
C ALA A 540 4.99 -9.03 15.83
N LYS A 541 4.71 -9.32 14.56
CA LYS A 541 5.75 -9.52 13.53
C LYS A 541 6.56 -8.24 13.28
N ILE A 542 5.89 -7.08 13.18
CA ILE A 542 6.55 -5.78 13.01
C ILE A 542 7.49 -5.53 14.20
N CYS A 543 6.98 -5.68 15.43
CA CYS A 543 7.78 -5.43 16.63
C CYS A 543 8.94 -6.43 16.77
N ARG A 544 8.76 -7.70 16.40
CA ARG A 544 9.85 -8.69 16.39
C ARG A 544 10.93 -8.35 15.36
N ALA A 545 10.56 -7.77 14.22
CA ALA A 545 11.54 -7.34 13.23
C ALA A 545 12.35 -6.13 13.72
N ALA A 546 11.68 -5.18 14.39
CA ALA A 546 12.30 -3.95 14.85
C ALA A 546 13.13 -4.06 16.14
N VAL A 547 12.87 -5.05 17.00
CA VAL A 547 13.55 -5.18 18.30
C VAL A 547 14.65 -6.28 18.28
N ARG A 548 15.15 -6.61 17.08
CA ARG A 548 16.23 -7.60 16.92
C ARG A 548 17.53 -7.08 17.54
N GLU A 549 18.25 -7.96 18.22
CA GLU A 549 19.60 -7.65 18.68
C GLU A 549 20.59 -7.79 17.52
N ILE A 550 21.53 -6.85 17.43
CA ILE A 550 22.59 -6.89 16.43
C ILE A 550 23.56 -8.01 16.79
N ASP A 551 23.68 -9.02 15.93
CA ASP A 551 24.74 -10.02 16.01
C ASP A 551 26.06 -9.39 15.53
N TYR A 552 26.88 -8.93 16.48
CA TYR A 552 28.16 -8.28 16.20
C TYR A 552 29.17 -9.21 15.53
N GLU A 553 29.08 -10.53 15.74
CA GLU A 553 29.99 -11.48 15.12
C GLU A 553 29.66 -11.62 13.63
N LYS A 554 28.38 -11.84 13.29
CA LYS A 554 27.91 -11.85 11.89
C LYS A 554 28.15 -10.52 11.19
N LEU A 555 27.85 -9.40 11.86
CA LEU A 555 28.10 -8.07 11.31
C LEU A 555 29.59 -7.86 11.03
N SER A 556 30.47 -8.27 11.95
CA SER A 556 31.91 -8.16 11.74
C SER A 556 32.40 -9.02 10.57
N PHE A 557 31.89 -10.25 10.44
CA PHE A 557 32.23 -11.14 9.32
C PHE A 557 31.80 -10.52 7.99
N LYS A 558 30.56 -10.01 7.91
CA LYS A 558 30.03 -9.34 6.70
C LYS A 558 30.83 -8.09 6.37
N LEU A 559 31.15 -7.24 7.34
CA LEU A 559 31.93 -6.02 7.08
C LEU A 559 33.37 -6.30 6.67
N LEU A 560 33.98 -7.38 7.17
CA LEU A 560 35.35 -7.77 6.83
C LEU A 560 35.45 -8.57 5.53
N SER A 561 34.33 -9.01 4.93
CA SER A 561 34.30 -9.78 3.68
C SER A 561 34.12 -8.93 2.42
N TYR A 562 33.83 -7.62 2.54
CA TYR A 562 33.85 -6.64 1.44
C TYR A 562 35.20 -5.94 1.36
#